data_AF-A0A661ZXV8-F1
#
_entry.id   AF-A0A661ZXV8-F1
#
_cell.length_a   1.000
_cell.length_b   1.000
_cell.length_c   1.000
_cell.angle_alpha   90.00
_cell.angle_beta   90.00
_cell.angle_gamma   90.00
#
_symmetry.space_group_name_H-M   'P 1'
#
loop_
_entity.id
_entity.type
_entity.pdbx_description
1 polymer ?
#
loop_
_entity_poly.entity_id
_entity_poly.type
_entity_poly.pdbx_seq_one_letter_code
_entity_poly.pdbx_strand_id
1 'polypeptide(L)'
;MELQINLGVNQVISLIRQLTPDQKVLVKKELDQETITNNQSFENKDLTKLLLAGPIMSKEEEIRFVDFNKEFEKWAKNLSV
;
A
#
# COMPACT_ATOMS: atom_id res chain seq x y z
N MET A 1 30.60 -10.13 -18.64
CA MET A 1 31.19 -9.87 -17.31
C MET A 1 30.22 -8.93 -16.60
N GLU A 2 29.55 -9.40 -15.55
CA GLU A 2 28.62 -8.59 -14.78
C GLU A 2 29.37 -7.97 -13.60
N LEU A 3 29.44 -6.64 -13.55
CA LEU A 3 30.07 -5.92 -12.44
C LEU A 3 29.08 -5.91 -11.26
N GLN A 4 29.31 -6.76 -10.26
CA GLN A 4 28.58 -6.69 -9.00
C GLN A 4 29.15 -5.54 -8.16
N ILE A 5 28.56 -4.35 -8.30
CA ILE A 5 28.96 -3.18 -7.51
C ILE A 5 28.10 -3.10 -6.26
N ASN A 6 28.72 -3.32 -5.10
CA ASN A 6 28.06 -3.24 -3.80
C ASN A 6 27.98 -1.76 -3.38
N LEU A 7 27.05 -1.00 -4.00
CA LEU A 7 26.88 0.43 -3.75
C LEU A 7 25.83 0.67 -2.67
N GLY A 8 26.22 1.43 -1.64
CA GLY A 8 25.26 1.99 -0.68
C GLY A 8 24.41 3.10 -1.33
N VAL A 9 23.21 3.32 -0.80
CA VAL A 9 22.25 4.33 -1.31
C VAL A 9 22.89 5.71 -1.49
N ASN A 10 23.73 6.13 -0.56
CA ASN A 10 24.43 7.42 -0.63
C ASN A 10 25.41 7.51 -1.81
N GLN A 11 26.03 6.40 -2.19
CA GLN A 11 26.96 6.36 -3.32
C GLN A 11 26.19 6.43 -4.65
N VAL A 12 25.06 5.72 -4.75
CA VAL A 12 24.16 5.82 -5.91
C VAL A 12 23.66 7.25 -6.11
N ILE A 13 23.23 7.92 -5.04
CA ILE A 13 22.78 9.32 -5.11
C ILE A 13 23.91 10.25 -5.57
N SER A 14 25.14 10.02 -5.11
CA SER A 14 26.29 10.83 -5.53
C SER A 14 26.58 10.69 -7.03
N LEU A 15 26.46 9.48 -7.58
CA LEU A 15 26.63 9.20 -9.01
C LEU A 15 25.53 9.89 -9.82
N ILE A 16 24.26 9.78 -9.41
CA ILE A 16 23.14 10.43 -10.09
C ILE A 16 23.30 11.95 -10.11
N ARG A 17 23.84 12.55 -9.04
CA ARG A 17 24.07 14.00 -8.96
C ARG A 17 25.12 14.49 -9.97
N GLN A 18 26.14 13.67 -10.26
CA GLN A 18 27.22 13.98 -11.20
C GLN A 18 26.81 13.86 -12.68
N LEU A 19 25.64 13.30 -12.98
CA LEU A 19 25.14 13.16 -14.35
C LEU A 19 24.77 14.51 -14.97
N THR A 20 24.92 14.59 -16.29
CA THR A 20 24.42 15.71 -17.10
C THR A 20 22.89 15.77 -17.10
N PRO A 21 22.27 16.92 -17.40
CA PRO A 21 20.81 17.04 -17.45
C PRO A 21 20.14 16.00 -18.36
N ASP A 22 20.70 15.75 -19.53
CA ASP A 22 20.14 14.81 -20.50
C ASP A 22 20.20 13.36 -19.99
N GLN A 23 21.30 12.99 -19.32
CA GLN A 23 21.44 11.68 -18.69
C GLN A 23 20.48 11.50 -17.50
N LYS A 24 20.23 12.57 -16.73
CA LYS A 24 19.23 12.54 -15.64
C LYS A 24 17.83 12.30 -16.16
N VAL A 25 17.49 12.84 -17.33
CA VAL A 25 16.19 12.61 -17.98
C VAL A 25 16.04 11.15 -18.40
N LEU A 26 17.09 10.54 -18.96
CA LEU A 26 17.08 9.12 -19.32
C LEU A 26 16.92 8.21 -18.09
N VAL A 27 17.69 8.45 -17.03
CA VAL A 27 17.60 7.69 -15.77
C VAL A 27 16.20 7.84 -15.16
N LYS A 28 15.63 9.05 -15.15
CA LYS A 28 14.26 9.26 -14.67
C LYS A 28 13.25 8.47 -15.50
N LYS A 29 13.37 8.51 -16.82
CA LYS A 29 12.46 7.79 -17.73
C LYS A 29 12.49 6.27 -17.50
N GLU A 30 13.68 5.70 -17.32
CA GLU A 30 13.84 4.26 -17.03
C GLU A 30 13.27 3.91 -15.65
N LEU A 31 13.55 4.70 -14.62
CA LEU A 31 12.99 4.51 -13.27
C LEU A 31 11.46 4.62 -13.26
N ASP A 32 10.90 5.60 -13.98
CA ASP A 32 9.45 5.78 -14.11
C ASP A 32 8.81 4.56 -14.81
N GLN A 33 9.47 4.00 -15.84
CA GLN A 33 9.02 2.79 -16.54
C GLN A 33 9.06 1.55 -15.63
N GLU A 34 10.13 1.36 -14.86
CA GLU A 34 10.22 0.25 -13.89
C GLU A 34 9.19 0.40 -12.76
N THR A 35 8.91 1.62 -12.30
CA THR A 35 7.89 1.89 -11.28
C THR A 35 6.49 1.54 -11.79
N ILE A 36 6.17 1.88 -13.04
CA ILE A 36 4.90 1.52 -13.68
C ILE A 36 4.78 0.00 -13.86
N THR A 37 5.87 -0.67 -14.20
CA THR A 37 5.90 -2.12 -14.44
C THR A 37 5.82 -2.90 -13.12
N ASN A 38 6.46 -2.41 -12.04
CA ASN A 38 6.38 -3.02 -10.71
C ASN A 38 5.06 -2.75 -9.97
N ASN A 39 4.38 -1.64 -10.23
CA ASN A 39 3.02 -1.39 -9.73
C ASN A 39 1.96 -2.28 -10.40
N GLN A 40 2.32 -3.03 -11.44
CA GLN A 40 1.48 -4.08 -12.00
C GLN A 40 1.60 -5.41 -11.25
N SER A 41 2.38 -5.51 -10.17
CA SER A 41 2.36 -6.66 -9.24
C SER A 41 1.07 -6.70 -8.39
N PHE A 42 -0.05 -6.99 -9.06
CA PHE A 42 -1.00 -8.08 -8.78
C PHE A 42 -1.28 -8.62 -7.35
N GLU A 43 -0.98 -7.94 -6.23
CA GLU A 43 -1.31 -8.51 -4.89
C GLU A 43 -2.52 -7.90 -4.19
N ASN A 44 -3.10 -6.78 -4.66
CA ASN A 44 -4.22 -6.16 -3.96
C ASN A 44 -5.50 -5.96 -4.78
N LYS A 45 -5.59 -6.45 -6.02
CA LYS A 45 -6.85 -6.34 -6.77
C LYS A 45 -7.97 -7.17 -6.12
N ASP A 46 -7.66 -8.32 -5.54
CA ASP A 46 -8.67 -9.18 -4.91
C ASP A 46 -9.08 -8.67 -3.53
N LEU A 47 -8.14 -8.22 -2.71
CA LEU A 47 -8.49 -7.60 -1.43
C LEU A 47 -9.27 -6.30 -1.63
N THR A 48 -8.85 -5.45 -2.59
CA THR A 48 -9.58 -4.22 -2.93
C THR A 48 -10.97 -4.54 -3.46
N LYS A 49 -11.13 -5.54 -4.32
CA LYS A 49 -12.46 -6.00 -4.76
C LYS A 49 -13.29 -6.56 -3.61
N LEU A 50 -12.72 -7.32 -2.70
CA LEU A 50 -13.41 -7.87 -1.53
C LEU A 50 -13.90 -6.75 -0.60
N LEU A 51 -13.06 -5.75 -0.34
CA LEU A 51 -13.40 -4.60 0.49
C LEU A 51 -14.45 -3.70 -0.18
N LEU A 52 -14.38 -3.51 -1.50
CA LEU A 52 -15.34 -2.72 -2.26
C LEU A 52 -16.64 -3.47 -2.58
N ALA A 53 -16.61 -4.80 -2.61
CA ALA A 53 -17.79 -5.67 -2.74
C ALA A 53 -18.33 -6.14 -1.39
N GLY A 54 -17.78 -5.61 -0.28
CA GLY A 54 -18.28 -5.89 1.05
C GLY A 54 -19.76 -5.48 1.16
N PRO A 55 -20.56 -6.20 1.97
CA PRO A 55 -21.96 -5.87 2.16
C PRO A 55 -22.08 -4.44 2.69
N ILE A 56 -22.76 -3.59 1.91
CA ILE A 56 -23.09 -2.22 2.33
C ILE A 56 -24.31 -2.31 3.23
N MET A 57 -24.12 -1.97 4.50
CA MET A 57 -25.16 -1.97 5.51
C MET A 57 -26.20 -0.89 5.22
N SER A 58 -27.50 -1.22 5.28
CA SER A 58 -28.56 -0.22 5.23
C SER A 58 -28.58 0.62 6.51
N LYS A 59 -29.20 1.80 6.48
CA LYS A 59 -29.32 2.65 7.69
C LYS A 59 -30.04 1.94 8.84
N GLU A 60 -31.02 1.12 8.52
CA GLU A 60 -31.76 0.33 9.50
C GLU A 60 -30.90 -0.79 10.10
N GLU A 61 -30.03 -1.39 9.29
CA GLU A 61 -29.06 -2.39 9.75
C GLU A 61 -27.97 -1.75 10.62
N GLU A 62 -27.54 -0.52 10.29
CA GLU A 62 -26.57 0.25 11.07
C GLU A 62 -27.09 0.57 12.47
N ILE A 63 -28.34 1.02 12.58
CA ILE A 63 -28.99 1.27 13.88
C ILE A 63 -29.04 -0.02 14.71
N ARG A 64 -29.47 -1.13 14.11
CA ARG A 64 -29.51 -2.43 14.79
C ARG A 64 -28.14 -2.89 15.24
N PHE A 65 -27.11 -2.68 14.43
CA PHE A 65 -25.74 -3.02 14.77
C PHE A 65 -25.21 -2.21 15.96
N VAL A 66 -25.47 -0.90 15.98
CA VAL A 66 -25.09 -0.02 17.10
C VAL A 66 -25.76 -0.46 18.40
N ASP A 67 -27.04 -0.80 18.35
CA ASP A 67 -27.77 -1.26 19.53
C ASP A 67 -27.29 -2.63 20.02
N PHE A 68 -27.02 -3.56 19.09
CA PHE A 68 -26.39 -4.84 19.41
C PHE A 68 -25.02 -4.65 20.06
N ASN A 69 -24.17 -3.78 19.50
CA ASN A 69 -22.82 -3.57 20.01
C ASN A 69 -22.81 -3.03 21.44
N LYS A 70 -23.76 -2.15 21.80
CA LYS A 70 -23.91 -1.67 23.18
C LYS A 70 -24.23 -2.79 24.15
N GLU A 71 -25.14 -3.69 23.78
CA GLU A 71 -25.50 -4.84 24.62
C GLU A 71 -24.36 -5.86 24.71
N PHE A 72 -23.66 -6.09 23.60
CA PHE A 72 -22.47 -6.93 23.57
C PHE A 72 -21.37 -6.40 24.50
N GLU A 73 -21.06 -5.10 24.46
CA GLU A 73 -20.05 -4.50 25.34
C GLU A 73 -20.40 -4.60 26.81
N LYS A 74 -21.68 -4.43 27.17
CA LYS A 74 -22.15 -4.63 28.55
C LYS A 74 -21.94 -6.08 28.99
N TRP A 75 -22.33 -7.04 28.15
CA TRP A 75 -22.12 -8.46 28.41
C TRP A 75 -20.63 -8.81 28.55
N ALA A 76 -19.78 -8.33 27.63
CA ALA A 76 -18.35 -8.58 27.64
C ALA A 76 -17.67 -8.03 28.91
N LYS A 77 -18.06 -6.82 29.35
CA LYS A 77 -17.57 -6.24 30.61
C LYS A 77 -18.01 -7.06 31.82
N ASN A 78 -19.22 -7.61 31.81
CA ASN A 78 -19.73 -8.46 32.88
C ASN A 78 -19.05 -9.84 32.95
N LEU A 79 -18.42 -10.30 31.86
CA LEU A 79 -17.62 -11.53 31.84
C LEU A 79 -16.17 -11.33 32.29
N SER A 80 -15.70 -10.08 32.41
CA SER A 80 -14.36 -9.75 32.88
C SER A 80 -14.26 -9.53 34.40
N VAL A 81 -15.27 -9.98 35.15
CA VAL A 81 -15.34 -10.02 36.62
C VAL A 81 -15.30 -11.48 37.07
#